data_AF-A0A661TYJ0-F1
#
_entry.id   AF-A0A661TYJ0-F1
#
_cell.length_a   1.000
_cell.length_b   1.000
_cell.length_c   1.000
_cell.angle_alpha   90.00
_cell.angle_beta   90.00
_cell.angle_gamma   90.00
#
_symmetry.space_group_name_H-M   'P 1'
#
loop_
_entity.id
_entity.type
_entity.pdbx_description
1 polymer ?
#
loop_
_entity_poly.entity_id
_entity_poly.type
_entity_poly.pdbx_seq_one_letter_code
_entity_poly.pdbx_strand_id
1 'polypeptide(L)'
;MLSNIKMRRFYSNRKFVIFSIIIFVCFFLFFFNVKNAQAGVYTCTCSGYNGARSCSVSHSHDWFWGSPKCSCSCSGSGAVRVCLHYAVTHWGIVCNCSGCLPVAYPTWDYACRTCSCGTDGWYDTGSTRWIDDPANPCQKKEQKQQEYRDYYCSGGHCNMRVTNTRWLDTGNTQPIDPDTKQSCCQYLGKHWSVGGEIAATACCGDDSGEYYLTSVSGDACCNSPSKCVVEEACRTPVSKVCSADDAKDNSISELGNAIDDNWCTWNEHDGCLVRSGVQLVNGQTNPSFWEGESCGGDGGSSVLWGEKKVYVDNINKYISIKARVYVDDESWVWINGNEVSGLHRDCCGWTGWVETISYFHTGWNTIKFKAADYCSGGRYFNLDWDIVPNRPPTARISCDPSGCNSTDCVGYVDCPFVLKNDSTDPDGQDDIVKTEWDILGWGSEVDGSCSGICDITPTTIGVPPGTYTAKLYVEDSASQSDTATISFTIKQDAIAGFSCSLDNKNWVECENLQPSAGEVVYFSDSQPSPLDHSSPSEGASITSRVWEIVGEGIFNLGNNSNASTTLSQGDNTIKLTITDSQGRTDYQTHQIGVTVPLPEWEEMSP
;
A
#
# COMPACT_ATOMS: atom_id res chain seq x y z
N MET A 1 0.81 -38.08 -40.63
CA MET A 1 -0.54 -38.65 -40.48
C MET A 1 -0.54 -39.63 -39.33
N LEU A 2 -1.37 -39.36 -38.31
CA LEU A 2 -1.97 -40.27 -37.31
C LEU A 2 -1.01 -41.21 -36.56
N SER A 3 -0.59 -40.94 -35.32
CA SER A 3 -1.31 -40.85 -34.03
C SER A 3 -1.03 -42.08 -33.15
N ASN A 4 -1.01 -41.84 -31.83
CA ASN A 4 -0.98 -42.78 -30.69
C ASN A 4 0.38 -43.05 -30.04
N ILE A 5 0.74 -42.23 -29.05
CA ILE A 5 1.59 -42.65 -27.93
C ILE A 5 0.75 -42.62 -26.65
N LYS A 6 0.69 -43.80 -26.02
CA LYS A 6 0.01 -44.15 -24.77
C LYS A 6 0.57 -43.38 -23.57
N MET A 7 -0.33 -42.83 -22.76
CA MET A 7 -0.06 -42.47 -21.36
C MET A 7 0.34 -43.69 -20.53
N ARG A 8 1.47 -43.62 -19.83
CA ARG A 8 1.79 -44.49 -18.68
C ARG A 8 1.70 -43.67 -17.39
N ARG A 9 0.82 -44.12 -16.48
CA ARG A 9 0.82 -43.73 -15.06
C ARG A 9 2.08 -44.28 -14.39
N PHE A 10 2.83 -43.41 -13.70
CA PHE A 10 3.79 -43.83 -12.68
C PHE A 10 3.21 -43.51 -11.31
N TYR A 11 2.91 -44.57 -10.55
CA TYR A 11 2.84 -44.53 -9.09
C TYR A 11 4.27 -44.70 -8.57
N SER A 12 4.71 -43.85 -7.64
CA SER A 12 5.84 -44.17 -6.77
C SER A 12 5.61 -43.63 -5.37
N ASN A 13 5.38 -44.58 -4.45
CA ASN A 13 5.49 -44.44 -3.01
C ASN A 13 6.86 -43.90 -2.60
N ARG A 14 6.93 -43.05 -1.56
CA ARG A 14 7.96 -43.12 -0.52
C ARG A 14 7.42 -42.62 0.83
N LYS A 15 7.51 -43.50 1.83
CA LYS A 15 7.36 -43.25 3.27
C LYS A 15 8.73 -42.87 3.88
N PHE A 16 8.68 -42.36 5.12
CA PHE A 16 9.77 -42.06 6.08
C PHE A 16 10.55 -40.77 5.77
N VAL A 17 10.63 -39.79 6.68
CA VAL A 17 11.28 -39.87 8.00
C VAL A 17 10.54 -39.09 9.09
N ILE A 18 10.28 -39.77 10.22
CA ILE A 18 10.06 -39.17 11.55
C ILE A 18 11.40 -39.31 12.28
N PHE A 19 11.99 -38.21 12.79
CA PHE A 19 12.78 -38.22 14.03
C PHE A 19 12.95 -36.80 14.59
N SER A 20 12.28 -36.59 15.74
CA SER A 20 12.51 -35.74 16.90
C SER A 20 13.57 -34.63 16.89
N ILE A 21 13.16 -33.42 17.31
CA ILE A 21 13.77 -32.70 18.46
C ILE A 21 12.65 -32.07 19.31
N ILE A 22 12.51 -32.59 20.53
CA ILE A 22 11.84 -31.96 21.67
C ILE A 22 12.86 -31.01 22.32
N ILE A 23 12.36 -29.98 23.02
CA ILE A 23 13.02 -29.08 24.00
C ILE A 23 13.14 -27.62 23.48
N PHE A 24 12.13 -26.80 23.77
CA PHE A 24 12.24 -25.57 24.59
C PHE A 24 10.87 -24.88 24.64
N VAL A 25 10.03 -25.32 25.57
CA VAL A 25 8.91 -24.53 26.10
C VAL A 25 9.41 -23.89 27.39
N CYS A 26 9.09 -22.61 27.57
CA CYS A 26 9.38 -21.70 28.68
C CYS A 26 10.55 -20.74 28.45
N PHE A 27 10.24 -19.46 28.72
CA PHE A 27 11.06 -18.25 28.68
C PHE A 27 11.28 -17.62 27.29
N PHE A 28 10.34 -16.76 26.87
CA PHE A 28 10.58 -15.31 26.67
C PHE A 28 9.27 -14.65 26.20
N LEU A 29 8.33 -14.50 27.14
CA LEU A 29 7.34 -13.42 27.08
C LEU A 29 7.98 -12.25 27.80
N PHE A 30 8.60 -11.32 27.07
CA PHE A 30 8.73 -9.91 27.46
C PHE A 30 9.49 -9.10 26.39
N PHE A 31 8.83 -8.03 25.93
CA PHE A 31 9.28 -6.84 25.19
C PHE A 31 9.32 -6.81 23.63
N PHE A 32 8.17 -6.34 23.10
CA PHE A 32 7.91 -5.32 22.06
C PHE A 32 8.51 -5.43 20.62
N ASN A 33 7.60 -5.51 19.63
CA ASN A 33 7.30 -4.34 18.79
C ASN A 33 5.95 -4.49 18.05
N VAL A 34 4.93 -3.78 18.53
CA VAL A 34 3.71 -3.45 17.79
C VAL A 34 3.58 -1.93 17.82
N LYS A 35 3.66 -1.31 16.65
CA LYS A 35 3.09 0.00 16.30
C LYS A 35 2.58 -0.17 14.86
N ASN A 36 1.32 0.04 14.51
CA ASN A 36 0.54 1.25 14.76
C ASN A 36 -0.94 0.93 14.97
N ALA A 37 -1.42 1.11 16.20
CA ALA A 37 -2.74 1.67 16.44
C ALA A 37 -2.48 3.09 16.95
N GLN A 38 -2.94 4.10 16.23
CA GLN A 38 -2.80 5.48 16.67
C GLN A 38 -3.65 5.68 17.93
N ALA A 39 -2.99 5.63 19.10
CA ALA A 39 -3.55 6.15 20.32
C ALA A 39 -3.46 7.67 20.27
N GLY A 40 -4.60 8.35 20.18
CA GLY A 40 -4.67 9.80 20.41
C GLY A 40 -4.12 10.12 21.80
N VAL A 41 -3.11 10.99 21.86
CA VAL A 41 -2.50 11.43 23.12
C VAL A 41 -3.38 12.52 23.72
N TYR A 42 -4.00 12.25 24.86
CA TYR A 42 -4.65 13.28 25.67
C TYR A 42 -3.58 13.98 26.53
N THR A 43 -3.34 15.26 26.28
CA THR A 43 -2.51 16.09 27.17
C THR A 43 -3.39 16.81 28.19
N CYS A 44 -3.23 16.45 29.47
CA CYS A 44 -3.82 17.21 30.58
C CYS A 44 -2.81 18.22 31.11
N THR A 45 -3.12 19.51 31.00
CA THR A 45 -2.33 20.60 31.60
C THR A 45 -3.05 21.15 32.84
N CYS A 46 -2.30 21.24 33.94
CA CYS A 46 -2.74 21.88 35.19
C CYS A 46 -1.92 23.16 35.37
N SER A 47 -2.56 24.33 35.30
CA SER A 47 -1.93 25.61 35.66
C SER A 47 -2.51 26.12 36.98
N GLY A 48 -1.70 26.81 37.77
CA GLY A 48 -2.12 27.35 39.07
C GLY A 48 -1.50 28.71 39.35
N TYR A 49 -2.35 29.70 39.58
CA TYR A 49 -2.01 30.93 40.30
C TYR A 49 -3.24 31.40 41.09
N ASN A 50 -3.04 31.63 42.39
CA ASN A 50 -4.02 32.15 43.36
C ASN A 50 -5.39 31.43 43.40
N GLY A 51 -5.40 30.22 43.93
CA GLY A 51 -6.59 29.63 44.55
C GLY A 51 -7.56 28.88 43.62
N ALA A 52 -7.38 28.94 42.30
CA ALA A 52 -8.11 28.12 41.34
C ALA A 52 -7.15 27.22 40.55
N ARG A 53 -7.49 25.93 40.39
CA ARG A 53 -6.83 25.01 39.45
C ARG A 53 -7.87 24.56 38.43
N SER A 54 -7.57 24.69 37.15
CA SER A 54 -8.37 24.14 36.05
C SER A 54 -7.59 23.00 35.38
N CYS A 55 -8.30 21.92 35.02
CA CYS A 55 -7.80 20.85 34.14
C CYS A 55 -8.52 21.04 32.78
N SER A 56 -7.81 21.19 31.66
CA SER A 56 -8.40 21.27 30.31
C SER A 56 -7.93 20.12 29.42
N VAL A 57 -8.80 19.64 28.53
CA VAL A 57 -8.53 18.60 27.52
C VAL A 57 -8.85 19.20 26.14
N SER A 58 -7.96 19.03 25.16
CA SER A 58 -8.21 19.44 23.76
C SER A 58 -8.33 18.22 22.85
N HIS A 59 -9.28 18.24 21.92
CA HIS A 59 -9.54 17.18 20.93
C HIS A 59 -9.16 17.61 19.51
N SER A 60 -8.80 16.66 18.64
CA SER A 60 -9.00 16.77 17.19
C SER A 60 -10.17 15.87 16.78
N HIS A 61 -10.96 16.32 15.81
CA HIS A 61 -12.24 15.75 15.38
C HIS A 61 -12.15 14.25 15.03
N ASP A 62 -12.93 13.41 15.72
CA ASP A 62 -13.70 12.28 15.18
C ASP A 62 -14.58 11.62 16.28
N TRP A 63 -15.73 11.07 15.87
CA TRP A 63 -16.82 10.62 16.74
C TRP A 63 -16.61 9.20 17.29
N PHE A 64 -16.70 9.02 18.63
CA PHE A 64 -16.70 7.70 19.29
C PHE A 64 -17.70 7.62 20.45
N TRP A 65 -18.30 6.43 20.64
CA TRP A 65 -19.15 6.10 21.79
C TRP A 65 -18.30 5.59 22.96
N GLY A 66 -18.04 6.49 23.93
CA GLY A 66 -17.41 6.17 25.22
C GLY A 66 -16.78 7.40 25.87
N SER A 67 -17.17 7.74 27.09
CA SER A 67 -16.69 8.94 27.80
C SER A 67 -15.39 8.67 28.58
N PRO A 68 -14.26 9.35 28.30
CA PRO A 68 -13.05 9.22 29.12
C PRO A 68 -13.19 10.05 30.40
N LYS A 69 -12.83 9.47 31.55
CA LYS A 69 -12.74 10.17 32.84
C LYS A 69 -11.31 10.62 33.07
N CYS A 70 -11.05 11.93 33.06
CA CYS A 70 -9.80 12.48 33.61
C CYS A 70 -9.92 12.58 35.14
N SER A 71 -9.02 11.94 35.88
CA SER A 71 -8.91 12.10 37.34
C SER A 71 -7.66 12.90 37.70
N CYS A 72 -7.83 14.13 38.19
CA CYS A 72 -6.74 14.90 38.79
C CYS A 72 -6.64 14.42 40.28
N SER A 73 -5.55 13.74 40.68
CA SER A 73 -5.38 13.27 42.07
C SER A 73 -4.83 14.39 42.97
N CYS A 74 -5.61 14.80 43.97
CA CYS A 74 -5.09 15.64 45.05
C CYS A 74 -4.42 14.74 46.09
N SER A 75 -3.09 14.73 46.14
CA SER A 75 -2.34 14.12 47.24
C SER A 75 -2.46 15.02 48.48
N GLY A 76 -3.36 14.67 49.38
CA GLY A 76 -3.54 15.35 50.65
C GLY A 76 -4.67 14.71 51.44
N SER A 77 -4.33 14.16 52.59
CA SER A 77 -5.17 13.43 53.54
C SER A 77 -6.63 13.91 53.67
N GLY A 78 -7.56 12.97 53.46
CA GLY A 78 -8.81 12.87 54.20
C GLY A 78 -9.87 13.96 53.99
N ALA A 79 -10.56 13.95 52.84
CA ALA A 79 -11.99 14.23 52.70
C ALA A 79 -12.38 14.18 51.21
N VAL A 80 -13.26 13.26 50.81
CA VAL A 80 -13.97 13.37 49.53
C VAL A 80 -15.07 14.42 49.72
N ARG A 81 -14.96 15.56 49.03
CA ARG A 81 -16.06 16.53 48.91
C ARG A 81 -16.73 16.32 47.55
N VAL A 82 -18.05 16.20 47.52
CA VAL A 82 -18.86 16.13 46.30
C VAL A 82 -19.70 17.40 46.21
N CYS A 83 -19.64 18.10 45.07
CA CYS A 83 -20.53 19.21 44.74
C CYS A 83 -21.95 18.67 44.48
N LEU A 84 -22.98 19.33 45.03
CA LEU A 84 -24.38 19.08 44.73
C LEU A 84 -24.94 20.18 43.81
N HIS A 85 -25.62 19.73 42.75
CA HIS A 85 -26.41 20.44 41.73
C HIS A 85 -25.70 20.95 40.44
N TYR A 86 -26.30 20.54 39.32
CA TYR A 86 -26.00 20.96 37.96
C TYR A 86 -27.03 22.01 37.50
N ALA A 87 -26.56 23.14 36.97
CA ALA A 87 -27.33 23.97 36.05
C ALA A 87 -26.40 24.39 34.91
N VAL A 88 -26.82 24.13 33.67
CA VAL A 88 -26.07 24.42 32.45
C VAL A 88 -26.45 25.81 31.96
N THR A 89 -25.47 26.71 31.81
CA THR A 89 -25.55 27.81 30.84
C THR A 89 -24.20 27.98 30.14
N HIS A 90 -24.25 28.33 28.86
CA HIS A 90 -23.09 28.61 28.01
C HIS A 90 -22.25 29.75 28.62
N TRP A 91 -20.92 29.56 28.65
CA TRP A 91 -19.85 30.45 29.16
C TRP A 91 -19.52 30.37 30.67
N GLY A 92 -18.65 29.43 31.06
CA GLY A 92 -17.71 29.51 32.21
C GLY A 92 -18.26 29.37 33.65
N ILE A 93 -17.68 28.46 34.45
CA ILE A 93 -18.03 28.24 35.88
C ILE A 93 -17.14 29.08 36.81
N VAL A 94 -17.76 29.84 37.72
CA VAL A 94 -17.11 30.47 38.90
C VAL A 94 -17.79 29.93 40.17
N CYS A 95 -17.01 29.43 41.14
CA CYS A 95 -17.50 29.06 42.47
C CYS A 95 -17.13 30.13 43.49
N ASN A 96 -18.08 30.53 44.35
CA ASN A 96 -17.85 31.44 45.48
C ASN A 96 -18.20 30.73 46.79
N CYS A 97 -17.33 30.79 47.79
CA CYS A 97 -17.50 30.13 49.10
C CYS A 97 -17.69 31.19 50.19
N SER A 98 -18.80 31.13 50.93
CA SER A 98 -19.01 31.97 52.12
C SER A 98 -19.53 31.15 53.32
N GLY A 99 -18.78 31.24 54.43
CA GLY A 99 -19.29 31.15 55.81
C GLY A 99 -19.18 29.81 56.56
N CYS A 100 -18.27 29.75 57.54
CA CYS A 100 -18.40 28.92 58.74
C CYS A 100 -18.02 29.77 59.95
N LEU A 101 -18.86 29.81 61.00
CA LEU A 101 -18.54 30.36 62.32
C LEU A 101 -18.52 29.24 63.39
N PRO A 102 -17.73 29.40 64.47
CA PRO A 102 -17.37 28.31 65.40
C PRO A 102 -18.18 28.35 66.70
N VAL A 103 -18.38 27.18 67.34
CA VAL A 103 -18.73 27.12 68.78
C VAL A 103 -17.98 25.95 69.46
N ALA A 104 -17.61 26.19 70.72
CA ALA A 104 -16.56 25.58 71.52
C ALA A 104 -16.93 24.33 72.35
N TYR A 105 -15.87 23.60 72.74
CA TYR A 105 -15.61 22.55 73.76
C TYR A 105 -16.50 22.41 75.03
N PRO A 106 -16.30 21.40 75.94
CA PRO A 106 -15.65 20.06 75.86
C PRO A 106 -16.42 18.89 76.57
N THR A 107 -15.96 17.65 76.36
CA THR A 107 -15.75 16.52 77.32
C THR A 107 -16.11 15.14 76.74
N TRP A 108 -15.37 14.13 77.20
CA TRP A 108 -15.15 12.81 76.62
C TRP A 108 -16.39 11.90 76.54
N ASP A 109 -16.60 11.25 75.39
CA ASP A 109 -16.70 9.79 75.35
C ASP A 109 -16.38 9.24 73.94
N TYR A 110 -15.50 8.25 73.88
CA TYR A 110 -15.05 7.61 72.64
C TYR A 110 -16.04 6.49 72.29
N ALA A 111 -17.01 6.78 71.42
CA ALA A 111 -17.74 5.75 70.69
C ALA A 111 -17.88 6.21 69.23
N CYS A 112 -17.20 5.50 68.32
CA CYS A 112 -17.29 5.70 66.88
C CYS A 112 -18.75 5.91 66.43
N ARG A 113 -19.12 7.15 66.08
CA ARG A 113 -20.30 7.46 65.27
C ARG A 113 -19.92 8.35 64.11
N THR A 114 -19.14 7.82 63.18
CA THR A 114 -19.04 8.35 61.82
C THR A 114 -19.33 7.24 60.83
N CYS A 115 -20.44 6.54 61.05
CA CYS A 115 -21.04 5.68 60.04
C CYS A 115 -21.93 6.60 59.18
N SER A 116 -21.31 7.28 58.20
CA SER A 116 -22.01 8.14 57.24
C SER A 116 -22.62 7.24 56.17
N CYS A 117 -23.80 6.68 56.45
CA CYS A 117 -24.52 5.89 55.45
C CYS A 117 -25.19 6.79 54.40
N GLY A 118 -25.60 6.19 53.29
CA GLY A 118 -26.44 6.86 52.31
C GLY A 118 -27.68 7.47 52.97
N THR A 119 -28.21 8.54 52.39
CA THR A 119 -29.46 9.15 52.86
C THR A 119 -30.63 8.23 52.54
N ASP A 120 -31.57 8.08 53.46
CA ASP A 120 -32.81 7.38 53.14
C ASP A 120 -33.52 8.07 51.99
N GLY A 121 -33.99 7.28 51.04
CA GLY A 121 -34.58 7.85 49.84
C GLY A 121 -35.03 6.80 48.84
N TRP A 122 -35.67 7.30 47.79
CA TRP A 122 -36.07 6.51 46.65
C TRP A 122 -34.91 6.40 45.67
N TYR A 123 -34.56 5.18 45.30
CA TYR A 123 -33.48 4.88 44.35
C TYR A 123 -34.03 4.07 43.18
N ASP A 124 -33.63 4.44 41.96
CA ASP A 124 -33.96 3.68 40.76
C ASP A 124 -33.28 2.30 40.80
N THR A 125 -34.02 1.25 40.50
CA THR A 125 -33.52 -0.14 40.49
C THR A 125 -32.90 -0.55 39.16
N GLY A 126 -33.13 0.23 38.10
CA GLY A 126 -32.80 -0.12 36.71
C GLY A 126 -33.88 -0.94 36.00
N SER A 127 -34.86 -1.48 36.73
CA SER A 127 -35.99 -2.21 36.13
C SER A 127 -37.01 -1.25 35.52
N THR A 128 -37.38 -1.50 34.26
CA THR A 128 -38.48 -0.81 33.57
C THR A 128 -39.57 -1.82 33.16
N ARG A 129 -40.78 -1.31 32.94
CA ARG A 129 -41.89 -2.09 32.38
C ARG A 129 -42.76 -1.20 31.50
N TRP A 130 -43.33 -1.79 30.47
CA TRP A 130 -44.37 -1.16 29.66
C TRP A 130 -45.74 -1.58 30.16
N ILE A 131 -46.61 -0.60 30.41
CA ILE A 131 -48.01 -0.84 30.74
C ILE A 131 -48.90 -0.11 29.75
N ASP A 132 -50.12 -0.61 29.55
CA ASP A 132 -51.11 0.10 28.74
C ASP A 132 -51.39 1.48 29.32
N ASP A 133 -51.44 2.51 28.46
CA ASP A 133 -51.84 3.85 28.88
C ASP A 133 -53.37 3.93 28.98
N PRO A 134 -53.94 4.14 30.18
CA PRO A 134 -55.39 4.28 30.32
C PRO A 134 -55.96 5.50 29.59
N ALA A 135 -55.14 6.51 29.30
CA ALA A 135 -55.55 7.73 28.60
C ALA A 135 -55.54 7.57 27.07
N ASN A 136 -54.71 6.66 26.54
CA ASN A 136 -54.63 6.34 25.12
C ASN A 136 -54.45 4.82 24.92
N PRO A 137 -55.51 4.07 24.61
CA PRO A 137 -55.45 2.62 24.47
C PRO A 137 -54.63 2.15 23.26
N CYS A 138 -54.18 3.08 22.39
CA CYS A 138 -53.22 2.85 21.31
C CYS A 138 -51.76 3.09 21.70
N GLN A 139 -51.46 3.29 22.99
CA GLN A 139 -50.10 3.49 23.47
C GLN A 139 -49.85 2.68 24.75
N LYS A 140 -48.60 2.25 24.90
CA LYS A 140 -48.04 1.84 26.19
C LYS A 140 -47.20 2.98 26.73
N LYS A 141 -47.21 3.14 28.04
CA LYS A 141 -46.29 4.03 28.76
C LYS A 141 -45.28 3.22 29.55
N GLU A 142 -44.05 3.71 29.56
CA GLU A 142 -42.97 3.09 30.32
C GLU A 142 -43.01 3.57 31.77
N GLN A 143 -42.84 2.63 32.70
CA GLN A 143 -42.62 2.90 34.10
C GLN A 143 -41.26 2.40 34.55
N LYS A 144 -40.59 3.14 35.42
CA LYS A 144 -39.38 2.69 36.13
C LYS A 144 -39.67 2.37 37.59
N GLN A 145 -39.01 1.33 38.11
CA GLN A 145 -39.17 0.92 39.50
C GLN A 145 -38.15 1.61 40.40
N GLN A 146 -38.66 2.16 41.50
CA GLN A 146 -37.87 2.70 42.60
C GLN A 146 -38.09 1.91 43.88
N GLU A 147 -37.02 1.81 44.67
CA GLU A 147 -37.01 1.23 46.00
C GLU A 147 -36.70 2.31 47.04
N TYR A 148 -37.46 2.33 48.12
CA TYR A 148 -37.12 3.14 49.28
C TYR A 148 -36.09 2.38 50.10
N ARG A 149 -34.86 2.89 50.11
CA ARG A 149 -33.73 2.29 50.82
C ARG A 149 -33.55 3.04 52.14
N ASP A 150 -33.72 2.30 53.22
CA ASP A 150 -33.52 2.72 54.60
C ASP A 150 -32.13 2.22 55.04
N TYR A 151 -31.23 3.17 55.31
CA TYR A 151 -29.85 2.91 55.63
C TYR A 151 -29.62 3.03 57.14
N TYR A 152 -29.16 1.95 57.77
CA TYR A 152 -28.90 1.91 59.20
C TYR A 152 -27.53 1.34 59.52
N CYS A 153 -26.94 1.82 60.63
CA CYS A 153 -25.66 1.34 61.11
C CYS A 153 -25.85 0.19 62.10
N SER A 154 -25.22 -0.94 61.82
CA SER A 154 -25.14 -2.07 62.75
C SER A 154 -23.73 -2.65 62.72
N GLY A 155 -23.13 -2.86 63.90
CA GLY A 155 -21.80 -3.45 64.01
C GLY A 155 -20.65 -2.66 63.34
N GLY A 156 -20.80 -1.35 63.15
CA GLY A 156 -19.78 -0.51 62.50
C GLY A 156 -19.83 -0.52 60.96
N HIS A 157 -20.80 -1.21 60.35
CA HIS A 157 -21.04 -1.22 58.91
C HIS A 157 -22.40 -0.64 58.54
N CYS A 158 -22.49 0.01 57.39
CA CYS A 158 -23.75 0.46 56.81
C CYS A 158 -24.50 -0.72 56.20
N ASN A 159 -25.70 -0.96 56.71
CA ASN A 159 -26.64 -1.92 56.14
C ASN A 159 -27.79 -1.15 55.48
N MET A 160 -28.43 -1.79 54.50
CA MET A 160 -29.54 -1.21 53.75
C MET A 160 -30.71 -2.18 53.77
N ARG A 161 -31.91 -1.67 54.06
CA ARG A 161 -33.15 -2.42 53.93
C ARG A 161 -34.09 -1.72 52.97
N VAL A 162 -34.68 -2.47 52.05
CA VAL A 162 -35.77 -1.98 51.21
C VAL A 162 -37.06 -2.05 52.01
N THR A 163 -37.70 -0.91 52.25
CA THR A 163 -38.94 -0.84 53.04
C THR A 163 -40.16 -0.58 52.17
N ASN A 164 -39.99 -0.09 50.94
CA ASN A 164 -41.08 0.17 50.01
C ASN A 164 -40.62 0.10 48.55
N THR A 165 -41.54 -0.16 47.62
CA THR A 165 -41.33 -0.17 46.17
C THR A 165 -42.43 0.61 45.46
N ARG A 166 -42.08 1.39 44.44
CA ARG A 166 -43.04 2.11 43.59
C ARG A 166 -42.62 2.10 42.13
N TRP A 167 -43.59 2.28 41.23
CA TRP A 167 -43.37 2.49 39.81
C TRP A 167 -43.73 3.94 39.45
N LEU A 168 -42.86 4.61 38.68
CA LEU A 168 -43.07 5.98 38.21
C LEU A 168 -43.04 6.01 36.68
N ASP A 169 -43.99 6.72 36.08
CA ASP A 169 -44.03 6.96 34.64
C ASP A 169 -42.76 7.73 34.20
N THR A 170 -42.09 7.27 33.15
CA THR A 170 -40.87 7.93 32.63
C THR A 170 -41.17 9.07 31.66
N GLY A 171 -42.40 9.12 31.13
CA GLY A 171 -42.81 10.01 30.04
C GLY A 171 -42.62 9.42 28.64
N ASN A 172 -41.94 8.27 28.52
CA ASN A 172 -41.80 7.57 27.24
C ASN A 172 -43.09 6.82 26.89
N THR A 173 -43.46 6.88 25.62
CA THR A 173 -44.60 6.15 25.06
C THR A 173 -44.16 5.27 23.90
N GLN A 174 -44.85 4.15 23.70
CA GLN A 174 -44.67 3.24 22.58
C GLN A 174 -46.03 3.01 21.92
N PRO A 175 -46.17 3.15 20.59
CA PRO A 175 -47.43 2.89 19.91
C PRO A 175 -47.80 1.40 20.02
N ILE A 176 -49.11 1.14 20.14
CA ILE A 176 -49.72 -0.17 19.99
C ILE A 176 -50.37 -0.20 18.61
N ASP A 177 -50.07 -1.26 17.88
CA ASP A 177 -50.68 -1.59 16.61
C ASP A 177 -52.22 -1.76 16.77
N PRO A 178 -53.04 -0.97 16.04
CA PRO A 178 -54.50 -1.04 16.10
C PRO A 178 -55.08 -2.43 15.81
N ASP A 179 -54.41 -3.23 15.00
CA ASP A 179 -54.87 -4.53 14.51
C ASP A 179 -54.72 -5.62 15.57
N THR A 180 -53.80 -5.39 16.53
CA THR A 180 -53.54 -6.32 17.62
C THR A 180 -54.43 -6.10 18.85
N LYS A 181 -55.20 -4.99 18.88
CA LYS A 181 -55.94 -4.60 20.09
C LYS A 181 -57.25 -3.87 19.79
N GLN A 182 -58.37 -4.56 20.05
CA GLN A 182 -59.74 -4.04 19.94
C GLN A 182 -59.94 -2.63 20.49
N SER A 183 -59.41 -2.35 21.69
CA SER A 183 -59.59 -1.04 22.32
C SER A 183 -58.88 0.09 21.57
N CYS A 184 -57.82 -0.20 20.81
CA CYS A 184 -57.13 0.78 19.98
C CYS A 184 -57.89 1.07 18.67
N CYS A 185 -58.24 0.04 17.86
CA CYS A 185 -59.05 0.22 16.63
C CYS A 185 -60.40 0.92 16.99
N GLN A 186 -61.03 0.61 18.13
CA GLN A 186 -62.22 1.34 18.60
C GLN A 186 -61.96 2.80 19.01
N TYR A 187 -60.85 3.12 19.67
CA TYR A 187 -60.48 4.49 20.07
C TYR A 187 -60.22 5.40 18.86
N LEU A 188 -59.72 4.84 17.76
CA LEU A 188 -59.55 5.52 16.47
C LEU A 188 -60.86 5.64 15.68
N GLY A 189 -61.99 5.22 16.25
CA GLY A 189 -63.31 5.31 15.63
C GLY A 189 -63.59 4.22 14.57
N LYS A 190 -62.90 3.08 14.64
CA LYS A 190 -63.02 1.96 13.69
C LYS A 190 -63.77 0.76 14.29
N HIS A 191 -64.15 -0.21 13.45
CA HIS A 191 -65.03 -1.32 13.84
C HIS A 191 -64.29 -2.65 14.04
N TRP A 192 -64.45 -3.27 15.22
CA TRP A 192 -63.87 -4.57 15.59
C TRP A 192 -64.94 -5.66 15.69
N SER A 193 -64.69 -6.85 15.14
CA SER A 193 -65.58 -8.03 15.23
C SER A 193 -64.96 -9.16 16.05
N VAL A 194 -65.80 -10.05 16.61
CA VAL A 194 -65.39 -11.09 17.56
C VAL A 194 -64.50 -12.15 16.89
N GLY A 195 -63.21 -12.17 17.23
CA GLY A 195 -62.25 -13.20 16.79
C GLY A 195 -61.08 -12.71 15.92
N GLY A 196 -60.98 -11.41 15.66
CA GLY A 196 -60.01 -10.84 14.72
C GLY A 196 -60.68 -10.41 13.41
N GLU A 197 -59.90 -9.84 12.50
CA GLU A 197 -60.41 -9.14 11.30
C GLU A 197 -61.16 -10.06 10.32
N ILE A 198 -62.21 -9.51 9.69
CA ILE A 198 -62.88 -10.13 8.55
C ILE A 198 -62.69 -9.19 7.37
N ALA A 199 -62.14 -9.69 6.26
CA ALA A 199 -61.89 -8.95 5.04
C ALA A 199 -63.20 -8.39 4.46
N ALA A 200 -63.52 -7.13 4.79
CA ALA A 200 -64.47 -6.26 4.10
C ALA A 200 -64.65 -4.88 4.76
N THR A 201 -64.20 -4.66 6.00
CA THR A 201 -64.41 -3.37 6.70
C THR A 201 -63.21 -2.95 7.56
N ALA A 202 -62.28 -2.22 6.93
CA ALA A 202 -61.59 -1.01 7.40
C ALA A 202 -60.89 -0.96 8.78
N CYS A 203 -59.98 -1.91 9.07
CA CYS A 203 -58.71 -1.58 9.75
C CYS A 203 -57.47 -1.80 8.81
N CYS A 204 -57.53 -2.63 7.73
CA CYS A 204 -56.45 -2.62 6.70
C CYS A 204 -56.33 -1.27 5.93
N GLY A 205 -55.09 -0.79 5.79
CA GLY A 205 -54.68 0.32 4.91
C GLY A 205 -54.16 1.58 5.60
N ASP A 206 -53.72 1.53 6.86
CA ASP A 206 -53.10 2.68 7.54
C ASP A 206 -51.57 2.64 7.62
N ASP A 207 -50.96 1.48 7.39
CA ASP A 207 -49.52 1.31 7.23
C ASP A 207 -49.06 1.50 5.78
N SER A 208 -47.88 2.12 5.60
CA SER A 208 -47.23 2.22 4.29
C SER A 208 -46.88 0.82 3.77
N GLY A 209 -47.64 0.32 2.78
CA GLY A 209 -47.45 -0.99 2.15
C GLY A 209 -48.71 -1.86 2.07
N GLU A 210 -49.79 -1.49 2.75
CA GLU A 210 -51.09 -2.18 2.61
C GLU A 210 -51.90 -1.58 1.45
N TYR A 211 -51.77 -2.16 0.26
CA TYR A 211 -52.56 -1.73 -0.89
C TYR A 211 -53.99 -2.30 -0.85
N TYR A 212 -54.98 -1.42 -1.05
CA TYR A 212 -56.35 -1.79 -1.36
C TYR A 212 -56.42 -2.44 -2.75
N LEU A 213 -56.17 -3.74 -2.86
CA LEU A 213 -56.61 -4.51 -4.01
C LEU A 213 -57.97 -5.13 -3.71
N THR A 214 -59.01 -4.39 -4.10
CA THR A 214 -60.34 -4.96 -4.30
C THR A 214 -60.23 -5.96 -5.46
N SER A 215 -60.53 -7.22 -5.17
CA SER A 215 -60.60 -8.36 -6.10
C SER A 215 -59.30 -9.14 -6.37
N VAL A 216 -58.79 -9.81 -5.34
CA VAL A 216 -58.14 -11.12 -5.53
C VAL A 216 -58.91 -12.15 -4.71
N SER A 217 -59.30 -13.25 -5.33
CA SER A 217 -60.06 -14.33 -4.69
C SER A 217 -59.12 -15.11 -3.75
N GLY A 218 -59.02 -14.67 -2.50
CA GLY A 218 -58.28 -15.38 -1.46
C GLY A 218 -57.54 -14.40 -0.55
N ASP A 219 -57.90 -14.43 0.73
CA ASP A 219 -57.24 -13.86 1.90
C ASP A 219 -56.28 -12.67 1.67
N ALA A 220 -56.72 -11.46 2.05
CA ALA A 220 -55.85 -10.30 2.17
C ALA A 220 -54.66 -10.61 3.09
N CYS A 221 -53.46 -10.15 2.75
CA CYS A 221 -52.24 -10.39 3.54
C CYS A 221 -52.24 -9.70 4.93
N CYS A 222 -53.35 -9.08 5.36
CA CYS A 222 -53.51 -8.29 6.60
C CYS A 222 -53.25 -9.08 7.91
N ASN A 223 -53.16 -10.41 7.89
CA ASN A 223 -53.04 -11.21 9.12
C ASN A 223 -51.60 -11.32 9.68
N SER A 224 -50.61 -10.56 9.18
CA SER A 224 -49.31 -10.45 9.85
C SER A 224 -48.49 -9.24 9.37
N PRO A 225 -47.87 -8.45 10.28
CA PRO A 225 -46.88 -7.41 9.94
C PRO A 225 -45.58 -7.98 9.30
N SER A 226 -45.57 -9.28 8.99
CA SER A 226 -44.49 -10.01 8.34
C SER A 226 -44.93 -10.66 7.03
N LYS A 227 -45.94 -10.11 6.33
CA LYS A 227 -46.36 -10.58 5.01
C LYS A 227 -46.56 -9.39 4.09
N CYS A 228 -46.20 -9.56 2.83
CA CYS A 228 -46.38 -8.55 1.81
C CYS A 228 -46.81 -9.20 0.48
N VAL A 229 -47.36 -8.42 -0.44
CA VAL A 229 -47.86 -8.90 -1.74
C VAL A 229 -46.74 -8.82 -2.77
N VAL A 230 -46.43 -9.94 -3.42
CA VAL A 230 -45.47 -10.05 -4.52
C VAL A 230 -46.15 -10.86 -5.63
N GLU A 231 -46.30 -10.30 -6.83
CA GLU A 231 -46.97 -10.93 -7.97
C GLU A 231 -48.35 -11.54 -7.59
N GLU A 232 -49.21 -10.74 -6.95
CA GLU A 232 -50.55 -11.17 -6.49
C GLU A 232 -50.56 -12.29 -5.43
N ALA A 233 -49.41 -12.65 -4.84
CA ALA A 233 -49.29 -13.69 -3.81
C ALA A 233 -48.72 -13.12 -2.48
N CYS A 234 -49.27 -13.55 -1.34
CA CYS A 234 -48.70 -13.21 -0.04
C CYS A 234 -47.37 -13.94 0.19
N ARG A 235 -46.27 -13.19 0.30
CA ARG A 235 -44.95 -13.69 0.69
C ARG A 235 -44.55 -13.16 2.06
N THR A 236 -43.80 -13.97 2.81
CA THR A 236 -43.21 -13.53 4.09
C THR A 236 -41.88 -12.85 3.80
N PRO A 237 -41.66 -11.58 4.22
CA PRO A 237 -40.37 -10.95 4.06
C PRO A 237 -39.29 -11.76 4.76
N VAL A 238 -38.21 -12.03 4.03
CA VAL A 238 -37.04 -12.70 4.56
C VAL A 238 -36.02 -11.64 4.87
N SER A 239 -35.63 -11.52 6.14
CA SER A 239 -34.50 -10.67 6.51
C SER A 239 -33.25 -11.14 5.80
N LYS A 240 -32.35 -10.21 5.46
CA LYS A 240 -31.02 -10.52 4.94
C LYS A 240 -30.37 -11.59 5.83
N VAL A 241 -29.98 -12.71 5.22
CA VAL A 241 -29.58 -13.92 5.96
C VAL A 241 -28.12 -13.87 6.42
N CYS A 242 -27.30 -13.00 5.81
CA CYS A 242 -25.88 -12.91 6.13
C CYS A 242 -25.31 -11.50 5.91
N SER A 243 -24.18 -11.22 6.56
CA SER A 243 -23.40 -9.99 6.45
C SER A 243 -22.20 -10.17 5.53
N ALA A 244 -21.61 -9.09 5.01
CA ALA A 244 -20.40 -9.16 4.18
C ALA A 244 -19.25 -9.98 4.82
N ASP A 245 -19.17 -10.06 6.15
CA ASP A 245 -18.21 -10.90 6.87
C ASP A 245 -18.47 -12.41 6.74
N ASP A 246 -19.72 -12.80 6.51
CA ASP A 246 -20.13 -14.19 6.32
C ASP A 246 -19.85 -14.69 4.88
N ALA A 247 -19.71 -13.75 3.93
CA ALA A 247 -19.41 -13.99 2.52
C ALA A 247 -18.01 -13.48 2.14
N LYS A 248 -17.02 -13.68 3.01
CA LYS A 248 -15.66 -13.15 2.82
C LYS A 248 -14.70 -14.14 2.13
N ASP A 249 -13.72 -13.60 1.40
CA ASP A 249 -12.63 -14.38 0.81
C ASP A 249 -11.33 -14.31 1.60
N ASN A 250 -10.45 -15.30 1.42
CA ASN A 250 -9.17 -15.36 2.14
C ASN A 250 -8.07 -14.49 1.52
N SER A 251 -7.94 -14.46 0.18
CA SER A 251 -7.00 -13.59 -0.53
C SER A 251 -7.27 -13.53 -2.03
N ILE A 252 -7.23 -12.32 -2.62
CA ILE A 252 -7.36 -12.12 -4.08
C ILE A 252 -6.20 -12.77 -4.87
N SER A 253 -5.04 -13.03 -4.24
CA SER A 253 -3.90 -13.73 -4.86
C SER A 253 -4.17 -15.22 -5.14
N GLU A 254 -5.28 -15.79 -4.65
CA GLU A 254 -5.66 -17.19 -4.88
C GLU A 254 -6.34 -17.39 -6.26
N LEU A 255 -5.73 -16.83 -7.32
CA LEU A 255 -6.06 -17.03 -8.75
C LEU A 255 -7.36 -16.37 -9.27
N GLY A 256 -7.76 -15.21 -8.76
CA GLY A 256 -8.86 -14.41 -9.32
C GLY A 256 -10.28 -14.94 -9.03
N ASN A 257 -10.43 -16.24 -8.79
CA ASN A 257 -11.69 -16.87 -8.37
C ASN A 257 -12.16 -16.42 -6.98
N ALA A 258 -11.32 -15.73 -6.20
CA ALA A 258 -11.68 -15.25 -4.88
C ALA A 258 -12.95 -14.39 -4.96
N ILE A 259 -13.01 -13.41 -5.86
CA ILE A 259 -14.14 -12.47 -5.87
C ILE A 259 -15.43 -13.10 -6.44
N ASP A 260 -15.29 -14.16 -7.25
CA ASP A 260 -16.33 -14.78 -8.07
C ASP A 260 -17.07 -15.96 -7.40
N ASP A 261 -17.53 -15.83 -6.15
CA ASP A 261 -18.29 -16.92 -5.49
C ASP A 261 -19.52 -16.50 -4.63
N ASN A 262 -19.40 -16.52 -3.30
CA ASN A 262 -20.45 -16.31 -2.34
C ASN A 262 -20.56 -14.84 -2.01
N TRP A 263 -21.77 -14.31 -2.19
CA TRP A 263 -22.12 -12.93 -1.87
C TRP A 263 -23.27 -12.92 -0.89
N CYS A 264 -23.27 -11.96 0.04
CA CYS A 264 -24.44 -11.72 0.86
C CYS A 264 -25.44 -10.88 0.11
N THR A 265 -26.44 -11.55 -0.43
CA THR A 265 -27.47 -10.97 -1.29
C THR A 265 -28.82 -10.89 -0.60
N TRP A 266 -29.59 -9.88 -0.98
CA TRP A 266 -31.00 -9.75 -0.61
C TRP A 266 -31.74 -9.06 -1.76
N ASN A 267 -33.00 -9.44 -1.97
CA ASN A 267 -33.82 -8.90 -3.05
C ASN A 267 -34.94 -8.05 -2.46
N GLU A 268 -35.02 -6.80 -2.90
CA GLU A 268 -36.11 -5.89 -2.61
C GLU A 268 -37.02 -5.83 -3.84
N HIS A 269 -38.23 -6.35 -3.71
CA HIS A 269 -39.21 -6.49 -4.78
C HIS A 269 -40.48 -5.76 -4.35
N ASP A 270 -40.86 -4.68 -5.02
CA ASP A 270 -42.02 -3.83 -4.67
C ASP A 270 -42.06 -3.36 -3.19
N GLY A 271 -40.88 -3.10 -2.62
CA GLY A 271 -40.70 -2.72 -1.21
C GLY A 271 -40.71 -3.90 -0.23
N CYS A 272 -40.83 -5.14 -0.73
CA CYS A 272 -40.76 -6.39 0.02
C CYS A 272 -39.40 -7.05 -0.05
N LEU A 273 -38.99 -7.71 1.03
CA LEU A 273 -37.73 -8.46 1.04
C LEU A 273 -37.97 -9.93 0.77
N VAL A 274 -37.57 -10.42 -0.39
CA VAL A 274 -37.73 -11.84 -0.74
C VAL A 274 -36.38 -12.56 -0.73
N ARG A 275 -36.42 -13.89 -0.57
CA ARG A 275 -35.21 -14.70 -0.43
C ARG A 275 -34.37 -14.58 -1.70
N SER A 276 -33.12 -14.14 -1.55
CA SER A 276 -32.12 -14.19 -2.61
C SER A 276 -31.32 -15.50 -2.55
N GLY A 277 -31.04 -16.08 -3.72
CA GLY A 277 -30.29 -17.33 -3.89
C GLY A 277 -29.05 -17.19 -4.77
N VAL A 278 -28.58 -15.96 -5.04
CA VAL A 278 -27.59 -15.70 -6.08
C VAL A 278 -26.18 -16.05 -5.59
N GLN A 279 -25.56 -17.05 -6.22
CA GLN A 279 -24.10 -17.18 -6.30
C GLN A 279 -23.64 -16.47 -7.57
N LEU A 280 -22.66 -15.57 -7.43
CA LEU A 280 -22.07 -14.85 -8.55
C LEU A 280 -20.74 -15.51 -8.87
N VAL A 281 -20.69 -16.29 -9.95
CA VAL A 281 -19.47 -16.89 -10.46
C VAL A 281 -19.19 -16.38 -11.87
N ASN A 282 -17.91 -16.27 -12.21
CA ASN A 282 -17.45 -15.71 -13.48
C ASN A 282 -18.13 -16.36 -14.69
N GLY A 283 -18.64 -15.53 -15.61
CA GLY A 283 -19.27 -15.99 -16.84
C GLY A 283 -20.64 -16.65 -16.67
N GLN A 284 -21.22 -16.69 -15.47
CA GLN A 284 -22.57 -17.18 -15.27
C GLN A 284 -23.58 -16.06 -15.55
N THR A 285 -24.35 -16.20 -16.63
CA THR A 285 -25.59 -15.44 -16.78
C THR A 285 -26.59 -16.05 -15.80
N ASN A 286 -27.15 -15.24 -14.90
CA ASN A 286 -28.03 -15.69 -13.83
C ASN A 286 -29.52 -15.35 -14.10
N PRO A 287 -30.16 -15.91 -15.14
CA PRO A 287 -31.52 -15.53 -15.55
C PRO A 287 -32.63 -15.93 -14.56
N SER A 288 -32.32 -16.59 -13.43
CA SER A 288 -33.33 -17.31 -12.62
C SER A 288 -33.17 -17.23 -11.10
N PHE A 289 -32.19 -16.50 -10.56
CA PHE A 289 -31.97 -16.39 -9.11
C PHE A 289 -32.52 -15.11 -8.48
N TRP A 290 -33.00 -14.20 -9.33
CA TRP A 290 -33.67 -12.97 -8.96
C TRP A 290 -35.17 -13.15 -9.20
N GLU A 291 -35.96 -13.06 -8.13
CA GLU A 291 -37.41 -12.98 -8.23
C GLU A 291 -37.74 -11.59 -8.80
N GLY A 292 -37.76 -11.49 -10.14
CA GLY A 292 -38.15 -10.27 -10.85
C GLY A 292 -39.67 -10.12 -10.91
N GLU A 293 -40.14 -8.89 -11.06
CA GLU A 293 -41.55 -8.59 -11.27
C GLU A 293 -41.97 -8.99 -12.68
N SER A 294 -43.17 -9.56 -12.82
CA SER A 294 -43.76 -9.81 -14.14
C SER A 294 -44.33 -8.49 -14.68
N CYS A 295 -44.31 -8.26 -16.00
CA CYS A 295 -44.82 -7.00 -16.58
C CYS A 295 -46.38 -6.86 -16.52
N GLY A 296 -47.02 -7.39 -15.47
CA GLY A 296 -48.43 -7.69 -15.35
C GLY A 296 -49.35 -6.54 -14.93
N GLY A 297 -48.85 -5.34 -14.57
CA GLY A 297 -49.68 -4.13 -14.60
C GLY A 297 -49.51 -3.06 -13.51
N ASP A 298 -48.54 -3.14 -12.62
CA ASP A 298 -48.35 -2.20 -11.50
C ASP A 298 -47.13 -1.27 -11.63
N GLY A 299 -46.21 -1.55 -12.57
CA GLY A 299 -44.98 -0.77 -12.74
C GLY A 299 -43.95 -1.01 -11.63
N GLY A 300 -44.00 -2.19 -11.02
CA GLY A 300 -43.09 -2.62 -9.97
C GLY A 300 -41.61 -2.69 -10.40
N SER A 301 -40.73 -2.72 -9.40
CA SER A 301 -39.28 -2.84 -9.60
C SER A 301 -38.74 -3.93 -8.70
N SER A 302 -37.90 -4.79 -9.26
CA SER A 302 -37.08 -5.71 -8.47
C SER A 302 -35.68 -5.12 -8.33
N VAL A 303 -35.10 -5.18 -7.15
CA VAL A 303 -33.79 -4.62 -6.82
C VAL A 303 -32.96 -5.65 -6.05
N LEU A 304 -32.00 -6.23 -6.74
CA LEU A 304 -31.01 -7.11 -6.14
C LEU A 304 -29.87 -6.29 -5.55
N TRP A 305 -29.61 -6.52 -4.27
CA TRP A 305 -28.48 -5.95 -3.57
C TRP A 305 -27.51 -7.07 -3.17
N GLY A 306 -26.21 -6.80 -3.25
CA GLY A 306 -25.20 -7.71 -2.75
C GLY A 306 -24.04 -7.01 -2.06
N GLU A 307 -23.43 -7.70 -1.11
CA GLU A 307 -22.20 -7.26 -0.45
C GLU A 307 -21.25 -8.42 -0.19
N LYS A 308 -19.95 -8.09 -0.19
CA LYS A 308 -18.86 -9.05 -0.02
C LYS A 308 -17.64 -8.39 0.60
N LYS A 309 -16.88 -9.14 1.41
CA LYS A 309 -15.55 -8.73 1.86
C LYS A 309 -14.46 -9.50 1.12
N VAL A 310 -13.47 -8.79 0.62
CA VAL A 310 -12.33 -9.38 -0.06
C VAL A 310 -11.04 -8.92 0.61
N TYR A 311 -10.09 -9.84 0.77
CA TYR A 311 -8.77 -9.52 1.30
C TYR A 311 -7.78 -9.33 0.15
N VAL A 312 -7.14 -8.16 0.11
CA VAL A 312 -6.04 -7.85 -0.81
C VAL A 312 -4.74 -7.98 -0.02
N ASP A 313 -3.92 -8.97 -0.35
CA ASP A 313 -2.69 -9.27 0.38
C ASP A 313 -1.65 -8.15 0.31
N ASN A 314 -1.39 -7.64 -0.90
CA ASN A 314 -0.64 -6.41 -1.13
C ASN A 314 -1.12 -5.80 -2.44
N ILE A 315 -1.69 -4.60 -2.41
CA ILE A 315 -2.23 -3.95 -3.60
C ILE A 315 -1.16 -3.73 -4.68
N ASN A 316 0.10 -3.52 -4.29
CA ASN A 316 1.22 -3.33 -5.22
C ASN A 316 1.62 -4.64 -5.93
N LYS A 317 1.06 -5.80 -5.59
CA LYS A 317 1.26 -7.04 -6.35
C LYS A 317 0.37 -7.12 -7.59
N TYR A 318 -0.47 -6.13 -7.86
CA TYR A 318 -1.40 -6.16 -8.99
C TYR A 318 -1.15 -4.95 -9.87
N ILE A 319 -1.04 -5.17 -11.16
CA ILE A 319 -0.93 -4.10 -12.17
C ILE A 319 -2.31 -3.54 -12.46
N SER A 320 -3.31 -4.43 -12.49
CA SER A 320 -4.66 -4.10 -12.89
C SER A 320 -5.64 -4.98 -12.12
N ILE A 321 -6.69 -4.36 -11.60
CA ILE A 321 -7.87 -5.03 -11.07
C ILE A 321 -9.04 -4.38 -11.80
N LYS A 322 -9.52 -5.03 -12.85
CA LYS A 322 -10.65 -4.56 -13.63
C LYS A 322 -11.91 -5.30 -13.24
N ALA A 323 -13.03 -4.62 -13.42
CA ALA A 323 -14.35 -5.20 -13.30
C ALA A 323 -15.23 -4.81 -14.49
N ARG A 324 -16.27 -5.59 -14.74
CA ARG A 324 -17.36 -5.21 -15.64
C ARG A 324 -18.67 -5.82 -15.17
N VAL A 325 -19.77 -5.17 -15.49
CA VAL A 325 -21.12 -5.61 -15.11
C VAL A 325 -21.92 -5.96 -16.35
N TYR A 326 -22.71 -7.02 -16.25
CA TYR A 326 -23.79 -7.35 -17.18
C TYR A 326 -25.12 -7.13 -16.45
N VAL A 327 -25.98 -6.23 -16.91
CA VAL A 327 -27.28 -5.98 -16.28
C VAL A 327 -28.37 -5.83 -17.33
N ASP A 328 -29.61 -6.19 -17.03
CA ASP A 328 -30.71 -5.90 -17.95
C ASP A 328 -31.03 -4.41 -17.93
N ASP A 329 -31.55 -3.86 -16.82
CA ASP A 329 -31.82 -2.43 -16.75
C ASP A 329 -30.69 -1.66 -16.08
N GLU A 330 -30.65 -1.59 -14.75
CA GLU A 330 -29.79 -0.62 -14.07
C GLU A 330 -28.84 -1.25 -13.06
N SER A 331 -27.57 -0.85 -13.04
CA SER A 331 -26.57 -1.38 -12.10
C SER A 331 -25.73 -0.31 -11.43
N TRP A 332 -25.27 -0.58 -10.21
CA TRP A 332 -24.27 0.21 -9.50
C TRP A 332 -23.34 -0.70 -8.71
N VAL A 333 -22.08 -0.29 -8.61
CA VAL A 333 -21.06 -1.00 -7.83
C VAL A 333 -20.29 0.02 -6.99
N TRP A 334 -20.10 -0.32 -5.71
CA TRP A 334 -19.30 0.45 -4.77
C TRP A 334 -18.18 -0.40 -4.21
N ILE A 335 -16.98 0.18 -4.11
CA ILE A 335 -15.82 -0.42 -3.47
C ILE A 335 -15.39 0.51 -2.34
N ASN A 336 -15.35 -0.02 -1.12
CA ASN A 336 -15.06 0.74 0.10
C ASN A 336 -15.94 1.99 0.28
N GLY A 337 -17.20 1.91 -0.16
CA GLY A 337 -18.18 2.99 -0.08
C GLY A 337 -18.09 4.02 -1.21
N ASN A 338 -17.09 3.93 -2.10
CA ASN A 338 -16.95 4.79 -3.26
C ASN A 338 -17.58 4.14 -4.48
N GLU A 339 -18.44 4.88 -5.19
CA GLU A 339 -19.08 4.40 -6.41
C GLU A 339 -18.06 4.30 -7.56
N VAL A 340 -18.10 3.20 -8.29
CA VAL A 340 -17.30 2.99 -9.49
C VAL A 340 -18.15 3.36 -10.69
N SER A 341 -18.13 4.64 -11.09
CA SER A 341 -19.03 5.19 -12.10
C SER A 341 -19.00 4.48 -13.46
N GLY A 342 -17.86 3.90 -13.85
CA GLY A 342 -17.77 3.11 -15.09
C GLY A 342 -18.58 1.81 -15.07
N LEU A 343 -18.95 1.32 -13.89
CA LEU A 343 -19.80 0.14 -13.69
C LEU A 343 -21.28 0.50 -13.53
N HIS A 344 -21.63 1.79 -13.50
CA HIS A 344 -23.02 2.22 -13.61
C HIS A 344 -23.47 2.10 -15.06
N ARG A 345 -24.63 1.47 -15.24
CA ARG A 345 -25.28 1.30 -16.54
C ARG A 345 -26.78 1.46 -16.34
N ASP A 346 -27.44 2.21 -17.23
CA ASP A 346 -28.89 2.48 -17.19
C ASP A 346 -29.71 1.53 -18.08
N CYS A 347 -29.03 0.69 -18.86
CA CYS A 347 -29.51 -0.41 -19.71
C CYS A 347 -28.39 -0.68 -20.74
N CYS A 348 -28.31 -1.79 -21.44
CA CYS A 348 -28.56 -3.16 -21.04
C CYS A 348 -27.28 -3.91 -21.49
N GLY A 349 -27.02 -5.08 -20.95
CA GLY A 349 -25.85 -5.89 -21.27
C GLY A 349 -24.55 -5.44 -20.60
N TRP A 350 -23.40 -5.73 -21.23
CA TRP A 350 -22.08 -5.56 -20.62
C TRP A 350 -21.62 -4.09 -20.63
N THR A 351 -21.06 -3.64 -19.51
CA THR A 351 -20.13 -2.50 -19.49
C THR A 351 -18.82 -2.87 -20.18
N GLY A 352 -18.00 -1.87 -20.51
CA GLY A 352 -16.57 -2.11 -20.75
C GLY A 352 -15.87 -2.60 -19.48
N TRP A 353 -14.66 -3.11 -19.62
CA TRP A 353 -13.76 -3.34 -18.47
C TRP A 353 -13.35 -1.99 -17.88
N VAL A 354 -13.57 -1.82 -16.58
CA VAL A 354 -13.28 -0.60 -15.82
C VAL A 354 -12.16 -0.90 -14.86
N GLU A 355 -11.13 -0.06 -14.86
CA GLU A 355 -10.03 -0.17 -13.89
C GLU A 355 -10.53 0.22 -12.50
N THR A 356 -10.35 -0.67 -11.52
CA THR A 356 -10.86 -0.51 -10.15
C THR A 356 -9.77 -0.56 -9.09
N ILE A 357 -8.51 -0.82 -9.47
CA ILE A 357 -7.40 -0.99 -8.52
C ILE A 357 -7.24 0.19 -7.53
N SER A 358 -7.52 1.42 -7.97
CA SER A 358 -7.45 2.64 -7.15
C SER A 358 -8.52 2.73 -6.05
N TYR A 359 -9.57 1.90 -6.11
CA TYR A 359 -10.62 1.83 -5.09
C TYR A 359 -10.29 0.83 -3.98
N PHE A 360 -9.31 -0.05 -4.21
CA PHE A 360 -8.83 -1.03 -3.25
C PHE A 360 -7.65 -0.50 -2.42
N HIS A 361 -7.44 -1.12 -1.27
CA HIS A 361 -6.23 -0.96 -0.47
C HIS A 361 -5.76 -2.34 0.04
N THR A 362 -4.51 -2.44 0.46
CA THR A 362 -4.01 -3.63 1.15
C THR A 362 -4.85 -3.90 2.41
N GLY A 363 -5.23 -5.16 2.63
CA GLY A 363 -6.09 -5.60 3.71
C GLY A 363 -7.53 -5.91 3.28
N TRP A 364 -8.47 -5.80 4.23
CA TRP A 364 -9.88 -6.07 3.99
C TRP A 364 -10.57 -4.91 3.27
N ASN A 365 -11.24 -5.22 2.16
CA ASN A 365 -12.04 -4.30 1.37
C ASN A 365 -13.50 -4.78 1.34
N THR A 366 -14.45 -3.86 1.19
CA THR A 366 -15.88 -4.19 1.06
C THR A 366 -16.37 -3.81 -0.33
N ILE A 367 -16.97 -4.76 -1.05
CA ILE A 367 -17.61 -4.54 -2.33
C ILE A 367 -19.12 -4.63 -2.14
N LYS A 368 -19.87 -3.72 -2.75
CA LYS A 368 -21.34 -3.71 -2.76
C LYS A 368 -21.84 -3.49 -4.17
N PHE A 369 -23.00 -4.02 -4.50
CA PHE A 369 -23.69 -3.71 -5.74
C PHE A 369 -25.20 -3.55 -5.51
N LYS A 370 -25.83 -2.87 -6.46
CA LYS A 370 -27.27 -2.75 -6.65
C LYS A 370 -27.55 -3.07 -8.12
N ALA A 371 -28.54 -3.89 -8.40
CA ALA A 371 -29.04 -4.15 -9.74
C ALA A 371 -30.57 -4.01 -9.71
N ALA A 372 -31.15 -3.21 -10.59
CA ALA A 372 -32.59 -3.00 -10.71
C ALA A 372 -33.10 -3.53 -12.05
N ASP A 373 -34.29 -4.11 -12.02
CA ASP A 373 -35.07 -4.58 -13.19
C ASP A 373 -36.43 -3.91 -13.11
N TYR A 374 -36.73 -3.17 -14.17
CA TYR A 374 -37.93 -2.39 -14.37
C TYR A 374 -38.70 -2.97 -15.55
N CYS A 375 -39.51 -3.99 -15.28
CA CYS A 375 -40.45 -4.56 -16.27
C CYS A 375 -39.77 -5.00 -17.58
N SER A 376 -38.67 -5.76 -17.51
CA SER A 376 -37.99 -6.32 -18.68
C SER A 376 -38.20 -7.84 -18.82
N GLY A 377 -38.06 -8.36 -20.05
CA GLY A 377 -38.21 -9.79 -20.34
C GLY A 377 -36.99 -10.65 -19.96
N GLY A 378 -35.87 -10.01 -19.61
CA GLY A 378 -34.66 -10.64 -19.11
C GLY A 378 -34.45 -10.28 -17.64
N ARG A 379 -33.66 -11.10 -16.93
CA ARG A 379 -33.41 -10.90 -15.49
C ARG A 379 -32.01 -11.35 -15.15
N TYR A 380 -31.01 -10.54 -15.49
CA TYR A 380 -29.62 -10.93 -15.32
C TYR A 380 -28.80 -9.84 -14.67
N PHE A 381 -27.99 -10.26 -13.70
CA PHE A 381 -26.88 -9.48 -13.17
C PHE A 381 -25.64 -10.39 -13.12
N ASN A 382 -24.54 -9.93 -13.70
CA ASN A 382 -23.24 -10.56 -13.54
C ASN A 382 -22.18 -9.48 -13.27
N LEU A 383 -21.17 -9.83 -12.48
CA LEU A 383 -20.04 -8.97 -12.12
C LEU A 383 -18.77 -9.79 -12.31
N ASP A 384 -18.07 -9.54 -13.42
CA ASP A 384 -16.83 -10.24 -13.75
C ASP A 384 -15.62 -9.39 -13.32
N TRP A 385 -14.53 -10.09 -12.97
CA TRP A 385 -13.25 -9.48 -12.60
C TRP A 385 -12.12 -9.97 -13.52
N ASP A 386 -11.18 -9.07 -13.80
CA ASP A 386 -9.93 -9.34 -14.51
C ASP A 386 -8.78 -8.82 -13.67
N ILE A 387 -8.02 -9.74 -13.08
CA ILE A 387 -6.99 -9.47 -12.09
C ILE A 387 -5.64 -9.86 -12.69
N VAL A 388 -4.79 -8.87 -12.90
CA VAL A 388 -3.45 -9.06 -13.48
C VAL A 388 -2.41 -8.82 -12.40
N PRO A 389 -1.71 -9.87 -11.91
CA PRO A 389 -0.63 -9.72 -10.94
C PRO A 389 0.62 -9.10 -11.59
N ASN A 390 1.37 -8.34 -10.80
CA ASN A 390 2.71 -7.87 -11.09
C ASN A 390 3.73 -9.00 -10.85
N ARG A 391 4.59 -9.24 -11.82
CA ARG A 391 5.64 -10.24 -11.83
C ARG A 391 6.98 -9.49 -11.78
N PRO A 392 7.87 -9.82 -10.85
CA PRO A 392 9.07 -9.04 -10.64
C PRO A 392 10.00 -9.08 -11.87
N PRO A 393 10.81 -8.02 -12.07
CA PRO A 393 11.78 -7.98 -13.14
C PRO A 393 12.87 -9.02 -12.90
N THR A 394 13.59 -9.37 -13.97
CA THR A 394 14.80 -10.18 -13.91
C THR A 394 15.98 -9.33 -14.36
N ALA A 395 16.91 -9.08 -13.43
CA ALA A 395 18.11 -8.31 -13.69
C ALA A 395 19.10 -9.14 -14.52
N ARG A 396 19.69 -8.56 -15.56
CA ARG A 396 20.71 -9.24 -16.35
C ARG A 396 21.71 -8.26 -16.96
N ILE A 397 22.98 -8.62 -16.87
CA ILE A 397 24.09 -7.83 -17.41
C ILE A 397 24.79 -8.61 -18.51
N SER A 398 25.19 -7.92 -19.58
CA SER A 398 26.19 -8.41 -20.52
C SER A 398 27.24 -7.34 -20.82
N CYS A 399 28.31 -7.71 -21.50
CA CYS A 399 29.38 -6.80 -21.90
C CYS A 399 29.41 -6.66 -23.41
N ASP A 400 29.63 -5.43 -23.88
CA ASP A 400 29.90 -5.13 -25.27
C ASP A 400 31.33 -4.56 -25.41
N PRO A 401 32.32 -5.45 -25.68
CA PRO A 401 33.69 -5.06 -25.94
C PRO A 401 33.96 -4.78 -27.42
N SER A 402 32.93 -4.64 -28.28
CA SER A 402 33.12 -4.49 -29.74
C SER A 402 33.98 -3.28 -30.10
N GLY A 403 33.92 -2.21 -29.30
CA GLY A 403 34.81 -1.05 -29.42
C GLY A 403 36.28 -1.33 -29.12
N CYS A 404 36.60 -2.46 -28.49
CA CYS A 404 37.91 -2.79 -27.95
C CYS A 404 38.59 -3.97 -28.67
N ASN A 405 37.94 -4.58 -29.68
CA ASN A 405 38.40 -5.83 -30.32
C ASN A 405 38.79 -6.92 -29.32
N SER A 406 38.03 -7.01 -28.22
CA SER A 406 38.29 -7.89 -27.09
C SER A 406 37.09 -8.81 -26.85
N THR A 407 37.27 -9.81 -25.98
CA THR A 407 36.26 -10.79 -25.58
C THR A 407 36.22 -10.87 -24.05
N ASP A 408 35.20 -11.55 -23.49
CA ASP A 408 35.12 -11.87 -22.05
C ASP A 408 35.14 -10.67 -21.09
N CYS A 409 34.34 -9.64 -21.35
CA CYS A 409 34.21 -8.47 -20.46
C CYS A 409 35.53 -7.76 -20.15
N VAL A 410 36.47 -7.77 -21.10
CA VAL A 410 37.73 -7.02 -20.99
C VAL A 410 37.73 -5.82 -21.94
N GLY A 411 37.86 -4.62 -21.36
CA GLY A 411 38.04 -3.35 -22.07
C GLY A 411 39.43 -2.76 -21.85
N TYR A 412 39.70 -1.65 -22.55
CA TYR A 412 40.90 -0.82 -22.40
C TYR A 412 40.48 0.64 -22.18
N VAL A 413 41.33 1.45 -21.56
CA VAL A 413 41.01 2.85 -21.21
C VAL A 413 40.52 3.66 -22.41
N ASP A 414 41.20 3.56 -23.55
CA ASP A 414 40.91 4.37 -24.74
C ASP A 414 39.97 3.68 -25.75
N CYS A 415 39.15 2.73 -25.30
CA CYS A 415 38.08 2.17 -26.13
C CYS A 415 36.70 2.24 -25.46
N PRO A 416 35.62 2.25 -26.27
CA PRO A 416 34.27 2.20 -25.75
C PRO A 416 33.93 0.76 -25.32
N PHE A 417 34.09 0.50 -24.02
CA PHE A 417 33.65 -0.72 -23.34
C PHE A 417 32.33 -0.45 -22.61
N VAL A 418 31.25 -1.13 -23.00
CA VAL A 418 29.91 -0.89 -22.47
C VAL A 418 29.42 -2.10 -21.66
N LEU A 419 28.86 -1.85 -20.49
CA LEU A 419 28.07 -2.82 -19.73
C LEU A 419 26.61 -2.61 -20.10
N LYS A 420 25.99 -3.64 -20.66
CA LYS A 420 24.61 -3.62 -21.15
C LYS A 420 23.64 -4.12 -20.11
N ASN A 421 22.52 -3.40 -19.99
CA ASN A 421 21.38 -3.83 -19.20
C ASN A 421 20.45 -4.67 -20.09
N ASP A 422 20.59 -5.99 -20.00
CA ASP A 422 19.75 -6.97 -20.68
C ASP A 422 18.55 -7.43 -19.83
N SER A 423 18.16 -6.63 -18.83
CA SER A 423 17.09 -6.99 -17.89
C SER A 423 15.75 -7.06 -18.61
N THR A 424 14.89 -7.96 -18.13
CA THR A 424 13.56 -8.18 -18.73
C THR A 424 12.51 -8.17 -17.64
N ASP A 425 11.33 -7.64 -17.96
CA ASP A 425 10.16 -7.76 -17.12
C ASP A 425 9.07 -8.58 -17.82
N PRO A 426 8.51 -9.63 -17.18
CA PRO A 426 7.41 -10.40 -17.75
C PRO A 426 6.17 -9.57 -18.11
N ASP A 427 5.94 -8.44 -17.45
CA ASP A 427 4.79 -7.55 -17.64
C ASP A 427 5.01 -6.49 -18.74
N GLY A 428 6.22 -6.41 -19.28
CA GLY A 428 6.57 -5.57 -20.40
C GLY A 428 7.79 -4.72 -20.09
N GLN A 429 8.62 -4.44 -21.10
CA GLN A 429 9.91 -3.81 -20.86
C GLN A 429 9.81 -2.39 -20.28
N ASP A 430 8.76 -1.65 -20.65
CA ASP A 430 8.48 -0.31 -20.16
C ASP A 430 8.03 -0.28 -18.68
N ASP A 431 7.75 -1.46 -18.10
CA ASP A 431 7.38 -1.59 -16.69
C ASP A 431 8.60 -1.45 -15.75
N ILE A 432 9.82 -1.67 -16.25
CA ILE A 432 11.04 -1.33 -15.51
C ILE A 432 11.15 0.19 -15.49
N VAL A 433 10.89 0.80 -14.34
CA VAL A 433 10.87 2.27 -14.21
C VAL A 433 12.19 2.83 -13.71
N LYS A 434 13.05 2.01 -13.09
CA LYS A 434 14.30 2.46 -12.47
C LYS A 434 15.44 1.47 -12.70
N THR A 435 16.59 2.01 -13.11
CA THR A 435 17.86 1.29 -13.23
C THR A 435 18.95 2.04 -12.45
N GLU A 436 19.75 1.31 -11.68
CA GLU A 436 20.94 1.80 -10.99
C GLU A 436 22.13 0.86 -11.24
N TRP A 437 23.29 1.46 -11.52
CA TRP A 437 24.57 0.80 -11.71
C TRP A 437 25.53 1.21 -10.59
N ASP A 438 26.24 0.24 -10.04
CA ASP A 438 27.23 0.42 -8.97
C ASP A 438 28.47 -0.46 -9.26
N ILE A 439 29.64 0.15 -9.34
CA ILE A 439 30.92 -0.53 -9.53
C ILE A 439 31.54 -0.71 -8.14
N LEU A 440 31.37 -1.92 -7.60
CA LEU A 440 31.70 -2.23 -6.22
C LEU A 440 33.15 -1.88 -5.87
N GLY A 441 33.31 -1.01 -4.88
CA GLY A 441 34.61 -0.57 -4.37
C GLY A 441 35.26 0.57 -5.17
N TRP A 442 34.55 1.15 -6.13
CA TRP A 442 34.93 2.36 -6.86
C TRP A 442 33.80 3.40 -6.75
N GLY A 443 34.13 4.69 -6.84
CA GLY A 443 33.10 5.74 -6.90
C GLY A 443 32.21 5.87 -5.66
N SER A 444 30.95 6.21 -5.89
CA SER A 444 29.87 6.29 -4.88
C SER A 444 29.04 5.00 -4.89
N GLU A 445 28.12 4.81 -3.93
CA GLU A 445 27.26 3.61 -3.92
C GLU A 445 26.39 3.44 -5.20
N VAL A 446 26.22 4.49 -6.00
CA VAL A 446 25.61 4.43 -7.34
C VAL A 446 26.47 5.27 -8.29
N ASP A 447 26.93 4.66 -9.38
CA ASP A 447 27.80 5.26 -10.40
C ASP A 447 27.05 5.65 -11.67
N GLY A 448 25.85 5.11 -11.88
CA GLY A 448 24.95 5.48 -12.96
C GLY A 448 23.50 5.19 -12.61
N SER A 449 22.57 6.05 -13.04
CA SER A 449 21.14 5.82 -12.85
C SER A 449 20.32 6.45 -13.96
N CYS A 450 19.16 5.86 -14.24
CA CYS A 450 18.20 6.37 -15.22
C CYS A 450 16.79 5.86 -14.92
N SER A 451 15.80 6.53 -15.51
CA SER A 451 14.45 5.97 -15.68
C SER A 451 14.44 4.98 -16.84
N GLY A 452 13.81 3.82 -16.66
CA GLY A 452 13.81 2.78 -17.70
C GLY A 452 15.09 1.94 -17.70
N ILE A 453 15.36 1.31 -18.84
CA ILE A 453 16.61 0.59 -19.09
C ILE A 453 17.67 1.55 -19.65
N CYS A 454 18.87 1.50 -19.08
CA CYS A 454 20.06 2.11 -19.66
C CYS A 454 21.33 1.30 -19.38
N ASP A 455 22.29 1.46 -20.29
CA ASP A 455 23.64 0.91 -20.22
C ASP A 455 24.59 1.88 -19.52
N ILE A 456 25.78 1.40 -19.15
CA ILE A 456 26.87 2.25 -18.62
C ILE A 456 28.20 1.95 -19.32
N THR A 457 29.02 2.99 -19.47
CA THR A 457 30.36 2.90 -20.08
C THR A 457 31.42 3.24 -19.02
N PRO A 458 32.03 2.26 -18.33
CA PRO A 458 32.99 2.48 -17.25
C PRO A 458 34.12 3.46 -17.59
N THR A 459 34.64 3.42 -18.82
CA THR A 459 35.73 4.31 -19.24
C THR A 459 35.28 5.77 -19.37
N THR A 460 34.01 6.03 -19.71
CA THR A 460 33.46 7.40 -19.83
C THR A 460 33.24 8.05 -18.47
N ILE A 461 32.94 7.25 -17.44
CA ILE A 461 32.81 7.74 -16.06
C ILE A 461 34.16 7.76 -15.32
N GLY A 462 35.27 7.40 -15.99
CA GLY A 462 36.63 7.54 -15.47
C GLY A 462 37.12 6.38 -14.60
N VAL A 463 36.58 5.16 -14.79
CA VAL A 463 37.11 3.97 -14.11
C VAL A 463 38.52 3.68 -14.62
N PRO A 464 39.55 3.67 -13.74
CA PRO A 464 40.94 3.44 -14.15
C PRO A 464 41.19 1.96 -14.48
N PRO A 465 42.38 1.61 -15.00
CA PRO A 465 42.77 0.22 -15.19
C PRO A 465 42.66 -0.60 -13.89
N GLY A 466 42.07 -1.78 -13.99
CA GLY A 466 41.81 -2.68 -12.88
C GLY A 466 40.77 -3.75 -13.20
N THR A 467 40.53 -4.62 -12.24
CA THR A 467 39.43 -5.61 -12.28
C THR A 467 38.37 -5.23 -11.27
N TYR A 468 37.12 -5.19 -11.71
CA TYR A 468 35.98 -4.67 -10.96
C TYR A 468 34.80 -5.63 -11.03
N THR A 469 33.83 -5.41 -10.14
CA THR A 469 32.52 -6.06 -10.20
C THR A 469 31.46 -4.99 -10.30
N ALA A 470 30.69 -4.99 -11.38
CA ALA A 470 29.51 -4.15 -11.51
C ALA A 470 28.30 -4.87 -10.91
N LYS A 471 27.45 -4.10 -10.25
CA LYS A 471 26.14 -4.47 -9.74
C LYS A 471 25.09 -3.63 -10.47
N LEU A 472 24.09 -4.31 -11.02
CA LEU A 472 22.91 -3.73 -11.62
C LEU A 472 21.73 -3.96 -10.67
N TYR A 473 20.98 -2.90 -10.41
CA TYR A 473 19.69 -2.94 -9.73
C TYR A 473 18.62 -2.44 -10.71
N VAL A 474 17.55 -3.20 -10.86
CA VAL A 474 16.36 -2.79 -11.63
C VAL A 474 15.12 -2.91 -10.76
N GLU A 475 14.20 -1.97 -10.92
CA GLU A 475 12.93 -1.90 -10.18
C GLU A 475 11.78 -1.58 -11.14
N ASP A 476 10.69 -2.32 -10.97
CA ASP A 476 9.46 -2.18 -11.74
C ASP A 476 8.53 -1.10 -11.18
N SER A 477 7.43 -0.83 -11.90
CA SER A 477 6.48 0.23 -11.55
C SER A 477 5.75 -0.03 -10.22
N ALA A 478 5.77 -1.27 -9.73
CA ALA A 478 5.17 -1.70 -8.47
C ALA A 478 6.19 -1.83 -7.33
N SER A 479 7.41 -1.33 -7.55
CA SER A 479 8.54 -1.36 -6.61
C SER A 479 9.02 -2.77 -6.25
N GLN A 480 8.78 -3.79 -7.08
CA GLN A 480 9.56 -5.03 -7.00
C GLN A 480 10.86 -4.86 -7.76
N SER A 481 11.91 -5.52 -7.30
CA SER A 481 13.25 -5.34 -7.83
C SER A 481 14.04 -6.62 -7.89
N ASP A 482 15.06 -6.60 -8.74
CA ASP A 482 16.06 -7.66 -8.84
C ASP A 482 17.45 -7.05 -9.05
N THR A 483 18.48 -7.84 -8.76
CA THR A 483 19.87 -7.42 -8.92
C THR A 483 20.71 -8.47 -9.63
N ALA A 484 21.63 -8.00 -10.47
CA ALA A 484 22.63 -8.83 -11.12
C ALA A 484 24.03 -8.29 -10.86
N THR A 485 25.04 -9.15 -10.94
CA THR A 485 26.44 -8.74 -10.88
C THR A 485 27.24 -9.37 -12.01
N ILE A 486 28.29 -8.66 -12.46
CA ILE A 486 29.25 -9.17 -13.43
C ILE A 486 30.65 -8.66 -13.11
N SER A 487 31.66 -9.48 -13.34
CA SER A 487 33.06 -9.05 -13.27
C SER A 487 33.53 -8.55 -14.64
N PHE A 488 34.31 -7.48 -14.65
CA PHE A 488 34.92 -6.93 -15.86
C PHE A 488 36.32 -6.40 -15.55
N THR A 489 37.13 -6.24 -16.59
CA THR A 489 38.50 -5.74 -16.47
C THR A 489 38.72 -4.58 -17.44
N ILE A 490 39.27 -3.48 -16.95
CA ILE A 490 39.79 -2.38 -17.77
C ILE A 490 41.31 -2.46 -17.75
N LYS A 491 41.93 -2.51 -18.92
CA LYS A 491 43.39 -2.58 -19.06
C LYS A 491 43.97 -1.25 -19.54
N GLN A 492 45.23 -0.99 -19.19
CA GLN A 492 45.99 0.10 -19.81
C GLN A 492 46.19 -0.17 -21.31
N ASP A 493 46.04 0.87 -22.13
CA ASP A 493 46.38 0.84 -23.55
C ASP A 493 47.89 0.94 -23.80
N ALA A 494 48.30 0.80 -25.06
CA ALA A 494 49.66 1.10 -25.48
C ALA A 494 49.93 2.60 -25.30
N ILE A 495 51.08 2.95 -24.75
CA ILE A 495 51.51 4.34 -24.56
C ILE A 495 52.84 4.53 -25.27
N ALA A 496 52.89 5.44 -26.24
CA ALA A 496 54.11 5.83 -26.93
C ALA A 496 54.91 6.85 -26.10
N GLY A 497 56.21 6.62 -26.04
CA GLY A 497 57.15 7.45 -25.29
C GLY A 497 58.54 7.33 -25.90
N PHE A 498 59.30 8.42 -26.08
CA PHE A 498 60.71 8.33 -26.47
C PHE A 498 61.57 9.50 -26.00
N SER A 499 62.88 9.27 -26.00
CA SER A 499 63.91 10.23 -25.61
C SER A 499 64.99 10.36 -26.68
N CYS A 500 65.80 11.41 -26.58
CA CYS A 500 66.78 11.78 -27.60
C CYS A 500 68.22 11.82 -27.07
N SER A 501 69.20 11.67 -27.97
CA SER A 501 70.63 11.75 -27.67
C SER A 501 71.45 12.17 -28.89
N LEU A 502 72.59 12.84 -28.70
CA LEU A 502 73.56 13.12 -29.77
C LEU A 502 74.67 12.06 -29.90
N ASP A 503 74.84 11.20 -28.89
CA ASP A 503 75.96 10.26 -28.81
C ASP A 503 75.51 8.81 -28.54
N ASN A 504 74.21 8.56 -28.55
CA ASN A 504 73.58 7.26 -28.27
C ASN A 504 73.90 6.72 -26.86
N LYS A 505 74.28 7.60 -25.92
CA LYS A 505 74.66 7.23 -24.54
C LYS A 505 74.04 8.16 -23.51
N ASN A 506 74.16 9.46 -23.71
CA ASN A 506 73.61 10.50 -22.87
C ASN A 506 72.22 10.86 -23.39
N TRP A 507 71.20 10.27 -22.78
CA TRP A 507 69.80 10.45 -23.15
C TRP A 507 69.16 11.59 -22.35
N VAL A 508 68.36 12.40 -23.03
CA VAL A 508 67.64 13.54 -22.48
C VAL A 508 66.23 13.60 -23.10
N GLU A 509 65.34 14.38 -22.48
CA GLU A 509 64.12 14.82 -23.13
C GLU A 509 64.46 15.56 -24.42
N CYS A 510 63.70 15.31 -25.49
CA CYS A 510 64.03 15.77 -26.83
C CYS A 510 64.06 17.30 -26.96
N GLU A 511 63.25 18.00 -26.17
CA GLU A 511 63.20 19.47 -26.09
C GLU A 511 64.49 20.09 -25.57
N ASN A 512 65.28 19.34 -24.80
CA ASN A 512 66.54 19.80 -24.24
C ASN A 512 67.75 19.56 -25.17
N LEU A 513 67.53 18.92 -26.32
CA LEU A 513 68.57 18.65 -27.29
C LEU A 513 68.84 19.88 -28.16
N GLN A 514 70.11 20.19 -28.42
CA GLN A 514 70.53 21.29 -29.29
C GLN A 514 71.47 20.79 -30.40
N PRO A 515 70.97 20.02 -31.38
CA PRO A 515 71.77 19.55 -32.51
C PRO A 515 72.17 20.68 -33.47
N SER A 516 73.35 20.53 -34.07
CA SER A 516 73.76 21.31 -35.25
C SER A 516 73.30 20.63 -36.55
N ALA A 517 73.05 21.42 -37.59
CA ALA A 517 72.65 20.91 -38.89
C ALA A 517 73.67 19.89 -39.44
N GLY A 518 73.18 18.69 -39.80
CA GLY A 518 74.01 17.58 -40.26
C GLY A 518 74.55 16.66 -39.16
N GLU A 519 74.32 16.97 -37.87
CA GLU A 519 74.61 16.03 -36.79
C GLU A 519 73.58 14.88 -36.76
N VAL A 520 74.04 13.70 -36.35
CA VAL A 520 73.17 12.53 -36.17
C VAL A 520 72.48 12.63 -34.82
N VAL A 521 71.15 12.60 -34.82
CA VAL A 521 70.33 12.50 -33.61
C VAL A 521 69.86 11.06 -33.46
N TYR A 522 69.96 10.53 -32.24
CA TYR A 522 69.49 9.22 -31.84
C TYR A 522 68.20 9.35 -31.05
N PHE A 523 67.27 8.43 -31.29
CA PHE A 523 65.96 8.34 -30.66
C PHE A 523 65.81 6.96 -30.03
N SER A 524 65.27 6.89 -28.82
CA SER A 524 65.02 5.63 -28.15
C SER A 524 63.74 5.65 -27.35
N ASP A 525 62.92 4.61 -27.53
CA ASP A 525 61.67 4.41 -26.80
C ASP A 525 61.81 3.47 -25.61
N SER A 526 63.04 3.07 -25.27
CA SER A 526 63.33 2.06 -24.25
C SER A 526 64.11 2.60 -23.05
N GLN A 527 64.22 3.93 -22.93
CA GLN A 527 64.94 4.54 -21.82
C GLN A 527 64.19 4.32 -20.50
N PRO A 528 64.87 4.09 -19.38
CA PRO A 528 64.19 3.95 -18.10
C PRO A 528 63.66 5.31 -17.60
N SER A 529 62.57 5.26 -16.81
CA SER A 529 62.07 6.42 -16.05
C SER A 529 63.21 7.13 -15.28
N PRO A 530 63.27 8.47 -15.23
CA PRO A 530 62.19 9.44 -15.53
C PRO A 530 62.03 9.80 -17.01
N LEU A 531 62.86 9.28 -17.90
CA LEU A 531 62.75 9.56 -19.33
C LEU A 531 61.53 8.87 -19.96
N ASP A 532 60.95 9.54 -20.95
CA ASP A 532 59.82 9.02 -21.72
C ASP A 532 60.22 7.76 -22.48
N HIS A 533 59.36 6.75 -22.40
CA HIS A 533 59.53 5.45 -23.01
C HIS A 533 58.18 4.82 -23.33
N SER A 534 58.18 3.95 -24.33
CA SER A 534 56.96 3.29 -24.75
C SER A 534 56.64 2.12 -23.83
N SER A 535 55.35 1.95 -23.53
CA SER A 535 54.84 0.78 -22.82
C SER A 535 53.77 0.08 -23.68
N PRO A 536 53.82 -1.25 -23.83
CA PRO A 536 52.75 -1.98 -24.51
C PRO A 536 51.49 -1.98 -23.65
N SER A 537 50.33 -2.28 -24.26
CA SER A 537 49.12 -2.54 -23.49
C SER A 537 49.34 -3.66 -22.47
N GLU A 538 48.54 -3.66 -21.40
CA GLU A 538 48.72 -4.62 -20.32
C GLU A 538 48.59 -6.09 -20.80
N GLY A 539 49.66 -6.87 -20.61
CA GLY A 539 49.77 -8.26 -21.06
C GLY A 539 50.18 -8.42 -22.53
N ALA A 540 50.53 -7.34 -23.23
CA ALA A 540 51.01 -7.35 -24.61
C ALA A 540 52.52 -7.08 -24.68
N SER A 541 53.05 -7.09 -25.91
CA SER A 541 54.44 -6.71 -26.22
C SER A 541 54.46 -5.82 -27.48
N ILE A 542 55.38 -4.86 -27.57
CA ILE A 542 55.49 -3.98 -28.76
C ILE A 542 56.02 -4.81 -29.93
N THR A 543 55.28 -4.84 -31.04
CA THR A 543 55.60 -5.61 -32.25
C THR A 543 56.05 -4.73 -33.43
N SER A 544 55.69 -3.45 -33.44
CA SER A 544 56.05 -2.49 -34.47
C SER A 544 56.35 -1.11 -33.89
N ARG A 545 57.30 -0.42 -34.52
CA ARG A 545 57.74 0.95 -34.27
C ARG A 545 57.97 1.62 -35.62
N VAL A 546 57.31 2.75 -35.82
CA VAL A 546 57.45 3.58 -37.02
C VAL A 546 57.96 4.94 -36.60
N TRP A 547 59.14 5.31 -37.08
CA TRP A 547 59.76 6.60 -36.82
C TRP A 547 59.69 7.47 -38.07
N GLU A 548 59.08 8.63 -37.95
CA GLU A 548 58.91 9.59 -39.04
C GLU A 548 59.33 11.00 -38.65
N ILE A 549 59.82 11.74 -39.64
CA ILE A 549 59.88 13.19 -39.58
C ILE A 549 58.60 13.69 -40.24
N VAL A 550 57.75 14.38 -39.48
CA VAL A 550 56.44 14.84 -39.96
C VAL A 550 56.65 15.81 -41.12
N GLY A 551 56.18 15.43 -42.31
CA GLY A 551 56.33 16.20 -43.56
C GLY A 551 57.50 15.77 -44.45
N GLU A 552 58.48 15.02 -43.95
CA GLU A 552 59.62 14.52 -44.74
C GLU A 552 59.57 12.98 -44.96
N GLY A 553 58.83 12.26 -44.11
CA GLY A 553 58.53 10.84 -44.27
C GLY A 553 59.17 9.92 -43.23
N ILE A 554 59.04 8.62 -43.46
CA ILE A 554 59.47 7.58 -42.53
C ILE A 554 60.97 7.31 -42.72
N PHE A 555 61.76 7.38 -41.64
CA PHE A 555 63.19 7.10 -41.67
C PHE A 555 63.56 5.78 -40.99
N ASN A 556 62.65 5.18 -40.19
CA ASN A 556 62.87 3.86 -39.62
C ASN A 556 61.55 3.07 -39.49
N LEU A 557 61.61 1.77 -39.83
CA LEU A 557 60.50 0.83 -39.81
C LEU A 557 60.92 -0.49 -39.16
N GLY A 558 59.95 -1.24 -38.64
CA GLY A 558 60.17 -2.55 -38.04
C GLY A 558 59.90 -2.51 -36.55
N ASN A 559 60.67 -3.23 -35.74
CA ASN A 559 60.53 -3.21 -34.28
C ASN A 559 61.79 -2.67 -33.59
N ASN A 560 62.36 -1.62 -34.17
CA ASN A 560 63.63 -1.06 -33.71
C ASN A 560 63.40 0.01 -32.65
N SER A 561 63.80 -0.28 -31.41
CA SER A 561 63.67 0.65 -30.28
C SER A 561 64.61 1.84 -30.35
N ASN A 562 65.70 1.74 -31.13
CA ASN A 562 66.72 2.78 -31.22
C ASN A 562 66.92 3.20 -32.68
N ALA A 563 66.35 4.33 -33.07
CA ALA A 563 66.48 4.88 -34.42
C ALA A 563 67.45 6.07 -34.44
N SER A 564 67.94 6.44 -35.61
CA SER A 564 68.73 7.67 -35.78
C SER A 564 68.57 8.23 -37.18
N THR A 565 68.73 9.54 -37.30
CA THR A 565 68.74 10.27 -38.57
C THR A 565 69.45 11.62 -38.41
N THR A 566 69.73 12.29 -39.52
CA THR A 566 70.16 13.69 -39.55
C THR A 566 68.95 14.60 -39.73
N LEU A 567 68.95 15.75 -39.06
CA LEU A 567 67.85 16.72 -39.14
C LEU A 567 68.25 17.94 -39.98
N SER A 568 67.28 18.48 -40.72
CA SER A 568 67.45 19.68 -41.53
C SER A 568 67.46 20.94 -40.64
N GLN A 569 68.03 22.05 -41.12
CA GLN A 569 68.04 23.29 -40.34
C GLN A 569 66.61 23.78 -40.05
N GLY A 570 66.37 24.21 -38.81
CA GLY A 570 65.07 24.68 -38.35
C GLY A 570 64.39 23.68 -37.41
N ASP A 571 63.08 23.80 -37.28
CA ASP A 571 62.30 22.96 -36.38
C ASP A 571 61.85 21.68 -37.08
N ASN A 572 62.19 20.54 -36.48
CA ASN A 572 61.85 19.22 -37.00
C ASN A 572 60.91 18.52 -36.01
N THR A 573 59.75 18.04 -36.47
CA THR A 573 58.83 17.26 -35.63
C THR A 573 59.06 15.78 -35.88
N ILE A 574 59.49 15.08 -34.84
CA ILE A 574 59.73 13.63 -34.86
C ILE A 574 58.52 12.95 -34.26
N LYS A 575 58.00 11.92 -34.94
CA LYS A 575 56.89 11.11 -34.48
C LYS A 575 57.29 9.64 -34.38
N LEU A 576 57.02 9.05 -33.22
CA LEU A 576 57.05 7.61 -33.00
C LEU A 576 55.61 7.10 -32.99
N THR A 577 55.31 6.10 -33.80
CA THR A 577 54.06 5.31 -33.68
C THR A 577 54.42 3.89 -33.28
N ILE A 578 53.81 3.37 -32.21
CA ILE A 578 54.00 1.99 -31.77
C ILE A 578 52.76 1.16 -32.11
N THR A 579 52.96 -0.15 -32.30
CA THR A 579 51.87 -1.13 -32.36
C THR A 579 52.26 -2.34 -31.53
N ASP A 580 51.35 -2.81 -30.69
CA ASP A 580 51.59 -3.98 -29.85
C ASP A 580 51.04 -5.28 -30.45
N SER A 581 51.22 -6.38 -29.72
CA SER A 581 50.77 -7.72 -30.12
C SER A 581 49.25 -7.91 -30.10
N GLN A 582 48.50 -6.94 -29.55
CA GLN A 582 47.04 -6.90 -29.57
C GLN A 582 46.52 -5.99 -30.70
N GLY A 583 47.43 -5.46 -31.53
CA GLY A 583 47.10 -4.57 -32.64
C GLY A 583 46.72 -3.15 -32.19
N ARG A 584 46.93 -2.80 -30.92
CA ARG A 584 46.67 -1.45 -30.40
C ARG A 584 47.84 -0.53 -30.73
N THR A 585 47.54 0.74 -30.98
CA THR A 585 48.50 1.72 -31.48
C THR A 585 48.41 3.01 -30.70
N ASP A 586 49.56 3.60 -30.42
CA ASP A 586 49.67 4.97 -29.91
C ASP A 586 50.83 5.69 -30.58
N TYR A 587 50.88 7.01 -30.46
CA TYR A 587 51.97 7.82 -31.00
C TYR A 587 52.35 8.99 -30.09
N GLN A 588 53.63 9.36 -30.15
CA GLN A 588 54.14 10.55 -29.49
C GLN A 588 54.91 11.39 -30.50
N THR A 589 54.93 12.71 -30.29
CA THR A 589 55.70 13.65 -31.10
C THR A 589 56.54 14.59 -30.26
N HIS A 590 57.76 14.86 -30.69
CA HIS A 590 58.63 15.90 -30.12
C HIS A 590 59.14 16.83 -31.22
N GLN A 591 59.28 18.12 -30.89
CA GLN A 591 59.84 19.13 -31.80
C GLN A 591 61.28 19.44 -31.40
N ILE A 592 62.20 19.40 -32.37
CA ILE A 592 63.64 19.59 -32.15
C ILE A 592 64.13 20.74 -33.05
N GLY A 593 64.69 21.77 -32.42
CA GLY A 593 65.29 22.91 -33.13
C GLY A 593 66.74 22.63 -33.51
N VAL A 594 67.07 22.80 -34.79
CA VAL A 594 68.41 22.55 -35.34
C VAL A 594 69.03 23.88 -35.78
N THR A 595 70.22 24.17 -35.27
CA THR A 595 70.95 25.42 -35.59
C THR A 595 72.12 25.16 -36.54
N VAL A 596 72.58 26.19 -37.25
CA VAL A 596 73.78 26.07 -38.11
C VAL A 596 75.02 26.09 -37.22
N PRO A 597 76.00 25.18 -37.42
CA PRO A 597 77.24 25.24 -36.66
C PRO A 597 77.92 26.60 -36.89
N LEU A 598 78.34 27.26 -35.80
CA LEU A 598 79.18 28.45 -35.86
C LEU A 598 80.46 28.10 -36.63
N PRO A 599 80.95 28.96 -37.56
CA PRO A 599 82.16 28.65 -38.31
C PRO A 599 83.34 28.44 -37.35
N GLU A 600 84.16 27.41 -37.62
CA GLU A 600 85.44 27.22 -36.95
C GLU A 600 86.31 28.47 -37.18
N TRP A 601 86.59 29.21 -36.12
CA TRP A 601 87.58 30.27 -36.16
C TRP A 601 88.96 29.61 -36.04
N GLU A 602 89.73 29.60 -37.14
CA GLU A 602 91.13 29.24 -37.14
C GLU A 602 91.96 30.45 -36.67
N GLU A 603 92.61 30.32 -35.51
CA GLU A 603 93.49 31.37 -34.98
C GLU A 603 94.77 31.41 -35.82
N MET A 604 94.81 32.32 -36.80
CA MET A 604 96.02 32.60 -37.58
C MET A 604 97.05 33.27 -36.65
N SER A 605 98.09 32.54 -36.29
CA SER A 605 99.23 33.10 -35.54
C SER A 605 99.89 34.22 -36.37
N PRO A 606 100.21 35.39 -35.75
CA PRO A 606 100.74 36.55 -36.46
C PRO A 606 102.13 36.35 -37.08
#